data_AF-A0A822YJ48-F1
#
_entry.id   AF-A0A822YJ48-F1
#
_cell.length_a   1.000
_cell.length_b   1.000
_cell.length_c   1.000
_cell.angle_alpha   90.00
_cell.angle_beta   90.00
_cell.angle_gamma   90.00
#
_symmetry.space_group_name_H-M   'P 1'
#
loop_
_entity.id
_entity.type
_entity.pdbx_description
1 polymer ?
#
loop_
_entity_poly.entity_id
_entity_poly.type
_entity_poly.pdbx_seq_one_letter_code
_entity_poly.pdbx_strand_id
1 'polypeptide(L)'
;MNSRVTMIFIFIVFAFSSCTPPQGGAGNLEDLSRFSNALEALQKQIGYKFKNIEPLRRAVTHPSYSGENYRALAILGMNVIQTSASLRYLQRDIEMSAKELNRRVTDVSEMQSSCAADALRLGLDKVVRVSRKTDSTLPSVLCGAYRAIFGAIALDMGKADAAGSVFWDVHDAGDFHAEEHHVLGDVAL
;
A
#
# COMPACT_ATOMS: atom_id res chain seq x y z
N MET A 1 56.74 48.08 -9.47
CA MET A 1 57.12 47.20 -8.34
C MET A 1 56.32 45.90 -8.49
N ASN A 2 56.95 44.89 -9.08
CA ASN A 2 56.32 43.61 -9.41
C ASN A 2 56.36 42.71 -8.17
N SER A 3 55.23 42.46 -7.53
CA SER A 3 55.14 41.48 -6.43
C SER A 3 54.74 40.13 -7.00
N ARG A 4 55.72 39.24 -7.16
CA ARG A 4 55.51 37.82 -7.48
C ARG A 4 55.10 37.11 -6.20
N VAL A 5 53.82 36.78 -6.07
CA VAL A 5 53.33 35.89 -5.02
C VAL A 5 53.47 34.45 -5.53
N THR A 6 54.51 33.75 -5.06
CA THR A 6 54.73 32.34 -5.33
C THR A 6 53.75 31.53 -4.48
N MET A 7 52.75 30.91 -5.10
CA MET A 7 51.77 30.06 -4.41
C MET A 7 52.31 28.63 -4.31
N ILE A 8 52.73 28.23 -3.11
CA ILE A 8 53.18 26.87 -2.81
C ILE A 8 51.94 25.99 -2.64
N PHE A 9 51.68 25.09 -3.59
CA PHE A 9 50.66 24.05 -3.46
C PHE A 9 51.21 22.89 -2.62
N ILE A 10 50.76 22.79 -1.38
CA ILE A 10 51.00 21.62 -0.53
C ILE A 10 50.02 20.52 -0.97
N PHE A 11 50.52 19.51 -1.69
CA PHE A 11 49.76 18.28 -1.97
C PHE A 11 49.70 17.44 -0.70
N ILE A 12 48.58 17.53 0.03
CA ILE A 12 48.24 16.57 1.09
C ILE A 12 47.76 15.29 0.40
N VAL A 13 48.63 14.28 0.38
CA VAL A 13 48.27 12.92 -0.04
C VAL A 13 47.43 12.31 1.07
N PHE A 14 46.09 12.34 0.91
CA PHE A 14 45.20 11.52 1.73
C PHE A 14 45.41 10.05 1.34
N ALA A 15 45.99 9.29 2.26
CA ALA A 15 45.99 7.84 2.18
C ALA A 15 44.53 7.36 2.23
N PHE A 16 44.00 6.93 1.08
CA PHE A 16 42.74 6.20 1.03
C PHE A 16 42.95 4.87 1.74
N SER A 17 42.52 4.79 3.00
CA SER A 17 42.23 3.52 3.65
C SER A 17 41.15 2.83 2.83
N SER A 18 41.54 1.76 2.13
CA SER A 18 40.65 0.87 1.40
C SER A 18 39.63 0.25 2.36
N CYS A 19 38.47 0.88 2.49
CA CYS A 19 37.31 0.28 3.13
C CYS A 19 36.75 -0.76 2.17
N THR A 20 37.03 -2.03 2.45
CA THR A 20 36.48 -3.18 1.73
C THR A 20 34.95 -3.15 1.78
N PRO A 21 34.24 -3.33 0.65
CA PRO A 21 32.78 -3.44 0.68
C PRO A 21 32.38 -4.74 1.40
N PRO A 22 31.29 -4.73 2.18
CA PRO A 22 30.81 -5.94 2.84
C PRO A 22 30.35 -6.97 1.80
N GLN A 23 30.90 -8.18 1.90
CA GLN A 23 30.45 -9.33 1.11
C GLN A 23 29.05 -9.76 1.59
N GLY A 24 28.02 -9.40 0.83
CA GLY A 24 26.62 -9.76 1.10
C GLY A 24 25.72 -9.72 -0.15
N GLY A 25 26.29 -9.97 -1.34
CA GLY A 25 25.69 -9.58 -2.63
C GLY A 25 24.60 -10.48 -3.21
N ALA A 26 24.48 -11.75 -2.79
CA ALA A 26 23.53 -12.68 -3.42
C ALA A 26 22.11 -12.62 -2.81
N GLY A 27 22.00 -12.57 -1.48
CA GLY A 27 20.70 -12.60 -0.79
C GLY A 27 19.85 -11.33 -1.00
N ASN A 28 20.51 -10.18 -1.14
CA ASN A 28 19.81 -8.90 -1.29
C ASN A 28 19.22 -8.72 -2.70
N LEU A 29 19.90 -9.20 -3.74
CA LEU A 29 19.41 -9.13 -5.12
C LEU A 29 18.20 -10.06 -5.34
N GLU A 30 18.25 -11.27 -4.77
CA GLU A 30 17.15 -12.22 -4.88
C GLU A 30 15.90 -11.73 -4.13
N ASP A 31 16.07 -11.14 -2.95
CA ASP A 31 14.97 -10.55 -2.17
C ASP A 31 14.31 -9.37 -2.91
N LEU A 32 15.12 -8.48 -3.51
CA LEU A 32 14.62 -7.38 -4.34
C LEU A 32 13.82 -7.88 -5.54
N SER A 33 14.29 -8.96 -6.20
CA SER A 33 13.60 -9.59 -7.33
C SER A 33 12.25 -10.20 -6.90
N ARG A 34 12.23 -10.96 -5.78
CA ARG A 34 10.99 -11.52 -5.23
C ARG A 34 9.98 -10.43 -4.88
N PHE A 35 10.44 -9.34 -4.25
CA PHE A 35 9.58 -8.23 -3.90
C PHE A 35 9.03 -7.53 -5.16
N SER A 36 9.85 -7.32 -6.20
CA SER A 36 9.37 -6.77 -7.48
C SER A 36 8.28 -7.65 -8.10
N ASN A 37 8.48 -8.97 -8.14
CA ASN A 37 7.49 -9.92 -8.66
C ASN A 37 6.20 -9.91 -7.83
N ALA A 38 6.30 -9.78 -6.51
CA ALA A 38 5.14 -9.64 -5.64
C ALA A 38 4.35 -8.36 -5.92
N LEU A 39 5.03 -7.24 -6.19
CA LEU A 39 4.36 -5.99 -6.60
C LEU A 39 3.70 -6.12 -7.97
N GLU A 40 4.29 -6.85 -8.92
CA GLU A 40 3.65 -7.14 -10.21
C GLU A 40 2.40 -8.02 -10.07
N ALA A 41 2.46 -9.05 -9.22
CA ALA A 41 1.31 -9.90 -8.92
C ALA A 41 0.19 -9.10 -8.24
N LEU A 42 0.54 -8.24 -7.28
CA LEU A 42 -0.43 -7.39 -6.59
C LEU A 42 -1.13 -6.42 -7.55
N GLN A 43 -0.41 -5.80 -8.49
CA GLN A 43 -1.02 -4.96 -9.53
C GLN A 43 -2.05 -5.70 -10.39
N LYS A 44 -1.77 -6.98 -10.71
CA LYS A 44 -2.72 -7.83 -11.44
C LYS A 44 -3.96 -8.14 -10.63
N GLN A 45 -3.80 -8.44 -9.34
CA GLN A 45 -4.93 -8.72 -8.44
C GLN A 45 -5.82 -7.49 -8.21
N ILE A 46 -5.22 -6.30 -8.14
CA ILE A 46 -5.95 -5.03 -8.02
C ILE A 46 -6.64 -4.66 -9.35
N GLY A 47 -6.14 -5.15 -10.48
CA GLY A 47 -6.59 -4.69 -11.80
C GLY A 47 -6.07 -3.30 -12.18
N TYR A 48 -5.01 -2.81 -11.50
CA TYR A 48 -4.41 -1.50 -11.75
C TYR A 48 -2.89 -1.59 -11.96
N LYS A 49 -2.41 -1.04 -13.08
CA LYS A 49 -0.99 -0.93 -13.40
C LYS A 49 -0.50 0.49 -13.09
N PHE A 50 0.41 0.60 -12.13
CA PHE A 50 1.01 1.87 -11.73
C PHE A 50 1.91 2.44 -12.84
N LYS A 51 1.86 3.75 -13.04
CA LYS A 51 2.81 4.48 -13.89
C LYS A 51 4.13 4.67 -13.16
N ASN A 52 4.06 5.00 -11.88
CA ASN A 52 5.18 5.03 -10.96
C ASN A 52 4.97 3.98 -9.86
N ILE A 53 5.92 3.05 -9.72
CA ILE A 53 5.81 1.95 -8.75
C ILE A 53 6.07 2.39 -7.30
N GLU A 54 6.71 3.55 -7.08
CA GLU A 54 7.15 3.99 -5.76
C GLU A 54 6.00 4.23 -4.76
N PRO A 55 4.87 4.85 -5.13
CA PRO A 55 3.68 4.90 -4.26
C PRO A 55 3.20 3.52 -3.80
N LEU A 56 3.18 2.51 -4.69
CA LEU A 56 2.79 1.15 -4.32
C LEU A 56 3.81 0.52 -3.35
N ARG A 57 5.11 0.69 -3.62
CA ARG A 57 6.19 0.23 -2.71
C ARG A 57 6.00 0.79 -1.30
N ARG A 58 5.67 2.09 -1.19
CA ARG A 58 5.38 2.73 0.11
C ARG A 58 4.08 2.22 0.73
N ALA A 59 3.03 1.99 -0.06
CA ALA A 59 1.74 1.48 0.41
C ALA A 59 1.84 0.10 1.08
N VAL A 60 2.79 -0.73 0.66
CA VAL A 60 3.05 -2.06 1.27
C VAL A 60 4.22 -2.05 2.26
N THR A 61 4.61 -0.88 2.79
CA THR A 61 5.69 -0.77 3.78
C THR A 61 5.15 -0.23 5.10
N HIS A 62 5.24 -1.03 6.17
CA HIS A 62 4.78 -0.64 7.51
C HIS A 62 5.78 0.33 8.17
N PRO A 63 5.33 1.27 9.03
CA PRO A 63 6.19 2.20 9.78
C PRO A 63 7.24 1.55 10.69
N SER A 64 7.08 0.27 11.06
CA SER A 64 8.14 -0.46 11.78
C SER A 64 9.27 -0.91 10.87
N TYR A 65 9.03 -1.00 9.55
CA TYR A 65 10.03 -1.37 8.56
C TYR A 65 10.83 -0.17 8.06
N SER A 66 10.18 0.96 7.78
CA SER A 66 10.82 2.18 7.25
C SER A 66 10.07 3.46 7.63
N GLY A 67 10.78 4.59 7.64
CA GLY A 67 10.17 5.93 7.71
C GLY A 67 9.41 6.31 6.45
N GLU A 68 9.79 5.75 5.30
CA GLU A 68 9.02 5.81 4.06
C GLU A 68 7.98 4.67 4.07
N ASN A 69 6.78 4.98 4.57
CA ASN A 69 5.76 3.98 4.85
C ASN A 69 4.38 4.44 4.41
N TYR A 70 3.42 3.55 4.61
CA TYR A 70 2.07 3.71 4.11
C TYR A 70 1.22 4.75 4.87
N ARG A 71 1.64 5.28 6.02
CA ARG A 71 0.75 6.04 6.93
C ARG A 71 0.04 7.21 6.25
N ALA A 72 0.78 8.04 5.51
CA ALA A 72 0.21 9.18 4.80
C ALA A 72 -0.73 8.74 3.67
N LEU A 73 -0.35 7.70 2.93
CA LEU A 73 -1.18 7.12 1.86
C LEU A 73 -2.45 6.48 2.41
N ALA A 74 -2.40 5.86 3.59
CA ALA A 74 -3.56 5.26 4.25
C ALA A 74 -4.60 6.31 4.64
N ILE A 75 -4.18 7.51 5.05
CA ILE A 75 -5.08 8.63 5.33
C ILE A 75 -5.78 9.08 4.05
N LEU A 76 -5.02 9.30 2.96
CA LEU A 76 -5.60 9.65 1.67
C LEU A 76 -6.57 8.57 1.17
N GLY A 77 -6.16 7.30 1.26
CA GLY A 77 -6.97 6.17 0.85
C GLY A 77 -8.25 6.01 1.66
N MET A 78 -8.21 6.25 2.97
CA MET A 78 -9.42 6.29 3.80
C MET A 78 -10.42 7.32 3.25
N ASN A 79 -9.95 8.54 2.98
CA ASN A 79 -10.81 9.61 2.45
C ASN A 79 -11.37 9.26 1.07
N VAL A 80 -10.57 8.64 0.20
CA VAL A 80 -11.01 8.13 -1.11
C VAL A 80 -12.14 7.12 -0.94
N ILE A 81 -11.95 6.11 -0.09
CA ILE A 81 -12.94 5.05 0.17
C ILE A 81 -14.23 5.65 0.73
N GLN A 82 -14.15 6.47 1.79
CA GLN A 82 -15.31 7.09 2.43
C GLN A 82 -16.10 8.00 1.47
N THR A 83 -15.38 8.78 0.65
CA THR A 83 -16.01 9.64 -0.36
C THR A 83 -16.70 8.80 -1.44
N SER A 84 -16.04 7.76 -1.93
CA SER A 84 -16.60 6.87 -2.95
C SER A 84 -17.83 6.11 -2.45
N ALA A 85 -17.84 5.68 -1.18
CA ALA A 85 -18.97 5.03 -0.53
C ALA A 85 -20.14 5.98 -0.34
N SER A 86 -19.86 7.18 0.20
CA SER A 86 -20.88 8.21 0.34
C SER A 86 -21.55 8.54 -1.00
N LEU A 87 -20.73 8.72 -2.04
CA LEU A 87 -21.20 8.99 -3.40
C LEU A 87 -22.06 7.84 -3.93
N ARG A 88 -21.59 6.59 -3.84
CA ARG A 88 -22.30 5.40 -4.35
C ARG A 88 -23.64 5.19 -3.63
N TYR A 89 -23.71 5.42 -2.32
CA TYR A 89 -24.95 5.28 -1.58
C TYR A 89 -25.96 6.38 -1.91
N LEU A 90 -25.53 7.64 -1.97
CA LEU A 90 -26.41 8.76 -2.30
C LEU A 90 -26.87 8.78 -3.77
N GLN A 91 -26.05 8.24 -4.69
CA GLN A 91 -26.47 8.03 -6.08
C GLN A 91 -27.59 6.99 -6.20
N ARG A 92 -27.67 6.03 -5.28
CA ARG A 92 -28.71 5.00 -5.25
C ARG A 92 -29.96 5.48 -4.52
N ASP A 93 -29.79 6.24 -3.44
CA ASP A 93 -30.86 6.78 -2.62
C ASP A 93 -30.47 8.14 -2.04
N ILE A 94 -30.95 9.21 -2.66
CA ILE A 94 -30.68 10.59 -2.23
C ILE A 94 -31.46 10.98 -0.98
N GLU A 95 -32.54 10.27 -0.67
CA GLU A 95 -33.39 10.51 0.51
C GLU A 95 -32.86 9.78 1.76
N MET A 96 -31.73 9.07 1.63
CA MET A 96 -31.08 8.37 2.74
C MET A 96 -30.74 9.32 3.88
N SER A 97 -31.14 8.95 5.10
CA SER A 97 -30.79 9.74 6.29
C SER A 97 -29.27 9.79 6.52
N ALA A 98 -28.76 10.93 7.01
CA ALA A 98 -27.34 11.08 7.35
C ALA A 98 -26.83 10.02 8.35
N LYS A 99 -27.69 9.56 9.27
CA LYS A 99 -27.35 8.48 10.22
C LYS A 99 -27.10 7.16 9.49
N GLU A 100 -27.97 6.79 8.55
CA GLU A 100 -27.81 5.56 7.78
C GLU A 100 -26.63 5.63 6.83
N LEU A 101 -26.42 6.78 6.18
CA LEU A 101 -25.25 7.03 5.33
C LEU A 101 -23.95 6.82 6.11
N ASN A 102 -23.82 7.47 7.28
CA ASN A 102 -22.63 7.32 8.11
C ASN A 102 -22.41 5.87 8.53
N ARG A 103 -23.47 5.16 8.95
CA ARG A 103 -23.37 3.74 9.32
C ARG A 103 -22.78 2.91 8.17
N ARG A 104 -23.37 3.01 6.96
CA ARG A 104 -22.90 2.23 5.80
C ARG A 104 -21.48 2.59 5.37
N VAL A 105 -21.13 3.89 5.41
CA VAL A 105 -19.78 4.35 5.08
C VAL A 105 -18.76 3.81 6.08
N THR A 106 -19.07 3.83 7.38
CA THR A 106 -18.22 3.24 8.43
C THR A 106 -18.08 1.73 8.25
N ASP A 107 -19.16 1.02 7.93
CA ASP A 107 -19.13 -0.44 7.72
C ASP A 107 -18.16 -0.84 6.60
N VAL A 108 -18.13 -0.08 5.49
CA VAL A 108 -17.21 -0.34 4.36
C VAL A 108 -15.77 0.12 4.65
N SER A 109 -15.60 1.28 5.28
CA SER A 109 -14.30 1.95 5.36
C SER A 109 -13.50 1.65 6.63
N GLU A 110 -14.15 1.38 7.75
CA GLU A 110 -13.55 1.33 9.08
C GLU A 110 -13.62 -0.06 9.73
N MET A 111 -14.59 -0.89 9.34
CA MET A 111 -14.75 -2.22 9.91
C MET A 111 -13.52 -3.09 9.62
N GLN A 112 -12.72 -3.33 10.66
CA GLN A 112 -11.42 -3.99 10.52
C GLN A 112 -11.54 -5.42 9.98
N SER A 113 -12.63 -6.14 10.30
CA SER A 113 -12.86 -7.49 9.78
C SER A 113 -13.06 -7.51 8.27
N SER A 114 -13.92 -6.63 7.74
CA SER A 114 -14.19 -6.52 6.30
C SER A 114 -12.92 -6.13 5.53
N CYS A 115 -12.28 -5.06 5.99
CA CYS A 115 -11.08 -4.55 5.35
C CYS A 115 -9.87 -5.51 5.46
N ALA A 116 -9.71 -6.24 6.57
CA ALA A 116 -8.65 -7.24 6.68
C ALA A 116 -8.94 -8.47 5.80
N ALA A 117 -10.20 -8.86 5.62
CA ALA A 117 -10.56 -9.93 4.70
C ALA A 117 -10.21 -9.58 3.24
N ASP A 118 -10.52 -8.35 2.81
CA ASP A 118 -10.12 -7.86 1.48
C ASP A 118 -8.60 -7.81 1.32
N ALA A 119 -7.89 -7.33 2.34
CA ALA A 119 -6.43 -7.30 2.34
C ALA A 119 -5.82 -8.71 2.22
N LEU A 120 -6.38 -9.71 2.91
CA LEU A 120 -5.93 -11.10 2.80
C LEU A 120 -6.23 -11.70 1.43
N ARG A 121 -7.38 -11.35 0.82
CA ARG A 121 -7.72 -11.79 -0.54
C ARG A 121 -6.74 -11.23 -1.58
N LEU A 122 -6.23 -10.02 -1.38
CA LEU A 122 -5.12 -9.44 -2.13
C LEU A 122 -3.74 -9.97 -1.71
N GLY A 123 -3.66 -10.93 -0.79
CA GLY A 123 -2.41 -11.53 -0.31
C GLY A 123 -1.48 -10.55 0.41
N LEU A 124 -2.01 -9.47 1.00
CA LEU A 124 -1.19 -8.42 1.61
C LEU A 124 -0.38 -8.92 2.82
N ASP A 125 -0.81 -9.99 3.48
CA ASP A 125 -0.06 -10.66 4.56
C ASP A 125 1.34 -11.10 4.12
N LYS A 126 1.53 -11.38 2.82
CA LYS A 126 2.78 -11.87 2.21
C LYS A 126 3.60 -10.76 1.57
N VAL A 127 2.99 -9.62 1.26
CA VAL A 127 3.62 -8.51 0.52
C VAL A 127 4.02 -7.36 1.43
N VAL A 128 3.27 -7.14 2.52
CA VAL A 128 3.54 -6.03 3.43
C VAL A 128 4.84 -6.26 4.20
N ARG A 129 5.77 -5.32 4.04
CA ARG A 129 7.06 -5.34 4.71
C ARG A 129 6.92 -4.81 6.13
N VAL A 130 7.31 -5.63 7.10
CA VAL A 130 7.25 -5.35 8.54
C VAL A 130 8.59 -5.67 9.20
N SER A 131 8.91 -5.01 10.32
CA SER A 131 10.05 -5.44 11.13
C SER A 131 9.82 -6.82 11.74
N ARG A 132 10.89 -7.51 12.17
CA ARG A 132 10.81 -8.83 12.84
C ARG A 132 9.89 -8.89 14.08
N LYS A 133 9.59 -7.74 14.71
CA LYS A 133 8.74 -7.66 15.92
C LYS A 133 7.28 -7.32 15.61
N THR A 134 6.95 -7.11 14.35
CA THR A 134 5.61 -6.73 13.91
C THR A 134 5.06 -7.86 13.06
N ASP A 135 3.87 -8.32 13.40
CA ASP A 135 3.15 -9.34 12.64
C ASP A 135 2.39 -8.68 11.47
N SER A 136 2.66 -9.12 10.24
CA SER A 136 2.03 -8.61 9.02
C SER A 136 0.56 -9.03 8.89
N THR A 137 0.12 -10.05 9.63
CA THR A 137 -1.26 -10.56 9.60
C THR A 137 -2.21 -9.78 10.50
N LEU A 138 -1.68 -8.85 11.33
CA LEU A 138 -2.51 -8.02 12.20
C LEU A 138 -3.52 -7.21 11.37
N PRO A 139 -4.82 -7.21 11.73
CA PRO A 139 -5.84 -6.46 10.99
C PRO A 139 -5.50 -4.98 10.80
N SER A 140 -4.87 -4.34 11.79
CA SER A 140 -4.43 -2.95 11.69
C SER A 140 -3.33 -2.71 10.65
N VAL A 141 -2.42 -3.67 10.45
CA VAL A 141 -1.37 -3.62 9.43
C VAL A 141 -1.97 -3.82 8.05
N LEU A 142 -2.76 -4.89 7.90
CA LEU A 142 -3.44 -5.24 6.66
C LEU A 142 -4.36 -4.11 6.18
N CYS A 143 -5.19 -3.58 7.07
CA CYS A 143 -6.07 -2.46 6.74
C CYS A 143 -5.33 -1.17 6.45
N GLY A 144 -4.21 -0.91 7.13
CA GLY A 144 -3.37 0.23 6.84
C GLY A 144 -2.82 0.17 5.41
N ALA A 145 -2.26 -0.97 5.03
CA ALA A 145 -1.73 -1.21 3.69
C ALA A 145 -2.83 -1.19 2.62
N TYR A 146 -3.98 -1.83 2.87
CA TYR A 146 -5.12 -1.87 1.96
C TYR A 146 -5.62 -0.47 1.62
N ARG A 147 -5.88 0.37 2.63
CA ARG A 147 -6.26 1.77 2.40
C ARG A 147 -5.16 2.52 1.65
N ALA A 148 -3.89 2.31 2.03
CA ALA A 148 -2.78 2.99 1.39
C ALA A 148 -2.61 2.64 -0.08
N ILE A 149 -3.00 1.45 -0.53
CA ILE A 149 -3.00 1.09 -1.95
C ILE A 149 -3.93 2.03 -2.72
N PHE A 150 -5.16 2.26 -2.26
CA PHE A 150 -6.07 3.18 -2.95
C PHE A 150 -5.64 4.64 -2.84
N GLY A 151 -4.97 5.02 -1.74
CA GLY A 151 -4.28 6.31 -1.65
C GLY A 151 -3.14 6.45 -2.66
N ALA A 152 -2.36 5.39 -2.89
CA ALA A 152 -1.29 5.35 -3.88
C ALA A 152 -1.84 5.41 -5.30
N ILE A 153 -2.96 4.72 -5.59
CA ILE A 153 -3.64 4.78 -6.89
C ILE A 153 -4.17 6.20 -7.15
N ALA A 154 -4.82 6.82 -6.16
CA ALA A 154 -5.29 8.20 -6.28
C ALA A 154 -4.14 9.17 -6.60
N LEU A 155 -2.98 8.97 -5.97
CA LEU A 155 -1.77 9.77 -6.22
C LEU A 155 -1.19 9.52 -7.63
N ASP A 156 -1.09 8.27 -8.07
CA ASP A 156 -0.53 7.90 -9.38
C ASP A 156 -1.44 8.33 -10.55
N MET A 157 -2.77 8.32 -10.34
CA MET A 157 -3.76 8.81 -11.29
C MET A 157 -3.92 10.34 -11.26
N GLY A 158 -3.71 10.97 -10.09
CA GLY A 158 -4.09 12.35 -9.82
C GLY A 158 -5.61 12.56 -9.71
N LYS A 159 -6.38 11.49 -9.45
CA LYS A 159 -7.85 11.46 -9.48
C LYS A 159 -8.42 10.55 -8.39
N ALA A 160 -9.04 11.14 -7.37
CA ALA A 160 -9.58 10.42 -6.22
C ALA A 160 -10.83 9.60 -6.57
N ASP A 161 -11.67 10.10 -7.47
CA ASP A 161 -12.88 9.43 -7.97
C ASP A 161 -12.55 8.13 -8.70
N ALA A 162 -11.58 8.16 -9.62
CA ALA A 162 -11.14 7.00 -10.38
C ALA A 162 -10.52 5.93 -9.47
N ALA A 163 -9.77 6.32 -8.45
CA ALA A 163 -9.26 5.39 -7.44
C ALA A 163 -10.39 4.75 -6.62
N GLY A 164 -11.46 5.51 -6.34
CA GLY A 164 -12.68 4.99 -5.72
C GLY A 164 -13.38 3.93 -6.58
N SER A 165 -13.38 4.07 -7.91
CA SER A 165 -13.89 3.02 -8.81
C SER A 165 -13.08 1.72 -8.70
N VAL A 166 -11.75 1.82 -8.70
CA VAL A 166 -10.88 0.63 -8.52
C VAL A 166 -11.11 -0.02 -7.16
N PHE A 167 -11.38 0.77 -6.10
CA PHE A 167 -11.76 0.23 -4.80
C PHE A 167 -13.03 -0.63 -4.89
N TRP A 168 -14.08 -0.15 -5.55
CA TRP A 168 -15.31 -0.94 -5.70
C TRP A 168 -15.10 -2.20 -6.53
N ASP A 169 -14.29 -2.14 -7.60
CA ASP A 169 -13.97 -3.34 -8.40
C ASP A 169 -13.27 -4.40 -7.56
N VAL A 170 -12.34 -3.98 -6.70
CA VAL A 170 -11.66 -4.89 -5.77
C VAL A 170 -12.62 -5.39 -4.70
N HIS A 171 -13.38 -4.51 -4.04
CA HIS A 171 -14.25 -4.84 -2.91
C HIS A 171 -15.41 -5.75 -3.32
N ASP A 172 -16.14 -5.39 -4.39
CA ASP A 172 -17.29 -6.16 -4.90
C ASP A 172 -16.83 -7.57 -5.37
N ALA A 173 -15.59 -7.73 -5.85
CA ALA A 173 -15.04 -9.04 -6.22
C ALA A 173 -14.86 -10.00 -5.01
N GLY A 174 -14.83 -9.49 -3.78
CA GLY A 174 -14.79 -10.30 -2.56
C GLY A 174 -16.15 -10.92 -2.22
N ASP A 175 -17.24 -10.19 -2.47
CA ASP A 175 -18.59 -10.61 -2.12
C ASP A 175 -19.06 -11.81 -2.95
N PHE A 176 -18.67 -11.90 -4.22
CA PHE A 176 -19.03 -13.02 -5.10
C PHE A 176 -18.49 -14.38 -4.63
N HIS A 177 -17.35 -14.41 -3.92
CA HIS A 177 -16.74 -15.65 -3.42
C HIS A 177 -17.22 -16.05 -2.02
N ALA A 178 -17.82 -15.12 -1.25
CA ALA A 178 -18.41 -15.43 0.05
C ALA A 178 -19.74 -16.18 -0.08
N GLU A 179 -20.50 -15.92 -1.15
CA GLU A 179 -21.79 -16.57 -1.42
C GLU A 179 -21.62 -18.08 -1.74
N GLU A 180 -20.56 -18.46 -2.47
CA GLU A 180 -20.32 -19.86 -2.88
C GLU A 180 -19.97 -20.79 -1.69
N HIS A 181 -19.36 -20.24 -0.63
CA HIS A 181 -19.04 -20.99 0.58
C HIS A 181 -20.22 -21.14 1.55
N HIS A 182 -21.31 -20.37 1.41
CA HIS A 182 -22.51 -20.52 2.24
C HIS A 182 -23.46 -21.59 1.69
N VAL A 183 -23.43 -21.88 0.39
CA VAL A 183 -24.33 -22.87 -0.25
C VAL A 183 -23.92 -24.32 0.03
N LEU A 184 -22.66 -24.60 0.37
CA LEU A 184 -22.17 -25.95 0.65
C LEU A 184 -22.26 -26.36 2.14
N GLY A 185 -22.71 -25.47 3.03
CA GLY A 185 -22.83 -25.74 4.47
C GLY A 185 -24.13 -26.42 4.92
N ASP A 186 -25.19 -26.38 4.10
CA ASP A 186 -26.54 -26.85 4.49
C ASP A 186 -26.93 -28.21 3.87
N VAL A 187 -25.96 -28.97 3.34
CA VAL A 187 -26.18 -30.37 2.92
C VAL A 187 -25.20 -31.29 3.63
N ALA A 188 -25.36 -31.38 4.96
CA ALA A 188 -24.87 -32.50 5.75
C ALA A 188 -25.91 -32.83 6.83
N LEU A 189 -26.89 -33.64 6.44
CA LEU A 189 -27.65 -34.51 7.33
C LEU A 189 -26.82 -35.77 7.63
#